data_AF-A0A7X0HDI6-F1
#
_entry.id   AF-A0A7X0HDI6-F1
#
_cell.length_a   1.000
_cell.length_b   1.000
_cell.length_c   1.000
_cell.angle_alpha   90.00
_cell.angle_beta   90.00
_cell.angle_gamma   90.00
#
_symmetry.space_group_name_H-M   'P 1'
#
loop_
_entity.id
_entity.type
_entity.pdbx_description
1 polymer ?
#
loop_
_entity_poly.entity_id
_entity_poly.type
_entity_poly.pdbx_seq_one_letter_code
_entity_poly.pdbx_strand_id
1 'polypeptide(L)'
;MTVEDTGFQAATVPSQPGISDDATKSRALLGPRTLHSLEVSLAGLRGMTGFTDPELISVIIALQSFATGIARMEVETTEAAEETGLDHESFWAGQQPYLERAMASGVYPVMAGLADDTFNYEFDHFEFGLERMLDGFEVRVADGEAGARQE
;
A
#
# COMPACT_ATOMS: atom_id res chain seq x y z
N MET A 1 16.83 45.16 4.09
CA MET A 1 15.99 44.14 3.41
C MET A 1 16.24 42.83 4.13
N THR A 2 15.52 42.63 5.23
CA THR A 2 15.61 41.47 6.11
C THR A 2 14.63 40.42 5.62
N VAL A 3 15.13 39.24 5.29
CA VAL A 3 14.30 38.05 5.04
C VAL A 3 14.38 37.24 6.33
N GLU A 4 13.46 37.53 7.24
CA GLU A 4 13.19 36.66 8.38
C GLU A 4 11.97 35.80 8.07
N ASP A 5 12.03 34.60 8.62
CA ASP A 5 10.90 33.75 8.98
C ASP A 5 10.20 32.97 7.85
N THR A 6 10.73 31.78 7.57
CA THR A 6 9.93 30.68 7.03
C THR A 6 9.92 29.57 8.08
N GLY A 7 9.12 29.79 9.13
CA GLY A 7 8.75 28.77 10.10
C GLY A 7 8.02 27.62 9.40
N PHE A 8 8.76 26.57 9.08
CA PHE A 8 8.19 25.25 8.82
C PHE A 8 7.77 24.66 10.17
N GLN A 9 6.61 25.06 10.67
CA GLN A 9 5.93 24.34 11.75
C GLN A 9 5.18 23.18 11.11
N ALA A 10 5.85 22.02 11.02
CA ALA A 10 5.15 20.75 10.89
C ALA A 10 4.17 20.65 12.05
N ALA A 11 2.89 20.37 11.76
CA ALA A 11 1.90 20.08 12.78
C ALA A 11 2.41 18.93 13.65
N THR A 12 2.70 19.22 14.92
CA THR A 12 3.06 18.22 15.92
C THR A 12 1.86 17.30 16.11
N VAL A 13 1.96 16.07 15.59
CA VAL A 13 1.06 14.97 15.97
C VAL A 13 1.31 14.67 17.46
N PRO A 14 0.30 14.69 18.34
CA PRO A 14 0.51 14.39 19.75
C PRO A 14 0.98 12.94 19.90
N SER A 15 2.13 12.76 20.56
CA SER A 15 2.67 11.45 20.93
C SER A 15 1.67 10.70 21.82
N GLN A 16 1.05 9.65 21.27
CA GLN A 16 0.24 8.70 22.03
C GLN A 16 1.16 7.89 22.99
N PRO A 17 0.86 7.84 24.30
CA PRO A 17 1.62 7.04 25.25
C PRO A 17 1.05 5.61 25.32
N GLY A 18 1.89 4.59 25.11
CA GLY A 18 1.55 3.21 25.49
C GLY A 18 2.08 2.10 24.59
N ILE A 19 3.40 1.94 24.50
CA ILE A 19 3.99 0.69 23.98
C ILE A 19 3.84 -0.38 25.06
N SER A 20 2.88 -1.30 24.91
CA SER A 20 2.90 -2.64 25.51
C SER A 20 1.75 -3.54 25.01
N ASP A 21 1.49 -3.64 23.70
CA ASP A 21 0.61 -4.74 23.22
C ASP A 21 0.88 -5.23 21.79
N ASP A 22 1.80 -4.60 21.05
CA ASP A 22 1.96 -4.86 19.63
C ASP A 22 2.75 -6.16 19.32
N ALA A 23 3.56 -6.62 20.27
CA ALA A 23 4.30 -7.87 20.13
C ALA A 23 3.38 -9.12 20.12
N THR A 24 2.18 -9.04 20.70
CA THR A 24 1.22 -10.15 20.74
C THR A 24 0.49 -10.34 19.40
N LYS A 25 0.25 -9.26 18.64
CA LYS A 25 -0.39 -9.31 17.31
C LYS A 25 0.47 -10.02 16.26
N SER A 26 1.79 -10.01 16.43
CA SER A 26 2.75 -10.58 15.47
C SER A 26 2.88 -12.11 15.52
N ARG A 27 2.29 -12.76 16.52
CA ARG A 27 2.20 -14.23 16.57
C ARG A 27 0.76 -14.62 16.26
N ALA A 28 0.42 -14.61 14.97
CA ALA A 28 -0.90 -15.04 14.50
C ALA A 28 -1.25 -16.39 15.13
N LEU A 29 -2.17 -16.38 16.09
CA LEU A 29 -2.74 -17.62 16.62
C LEU A 29 -3.46 -18.27 15.44
N LEU A 30 -3.01 -19.47 15.05
CA LEU A 30 -3.67 -20.30 14.04
C LEU A 30 -4.99 -20.83 14.61
N GLY A 31 -5.94 -19.93 14.82
CA GLY A 31 -7.31 -20.28 15.21
C GLY A 31 -8.02 -20.99 14.04
N PRO A 32 -9.10 -21.73 14.31
CA PRO A 32 -9.79 -22.53 13.30
C PRO A 32 -10.20 -21.75 12.04
N ARG A 33 -10.62 -20.48 12.18
CA ARG A 33 -10.96 -19.64 11.03
C ARG A 33 -9.76 -19.28 10.17
N THR A 34 -8.63 -18.94 10.79
CA THR A 34 -7.39 -18.60 10.08
C THR A 34 -6.86 -19.82 9.34
N LEU A 35 -6.89 -21.00 9.98
CA LEU A 35 -6.52 -22.26 9.34
C LEU A 35 -7.44 -22.60 8.17
N HIS A 36 -8.76 -22.40 8.32
CA HIS A 36 -9.69 -22.63 7.23
C HIS A 36 -9.45 -21.68 6.04
N SER A 37 -9.19 -20.39 6.31
CA SER A 37 -8.85 -19.44 5.26
C SER A 37 -7.56 -19.83 4.54
N LEU A 38 -6.53 -20.25 5.28
CA LEU A 38 -5.27 -20.70 4.71
C LEU A 38 -5.45 -21.95 3.85
N GLU A 39 -6.24 -22.92 4.31
CA GLU A 39 -6.56 -24.13 3.56
C GLU A 39 -7.27 -23.79 2.24
N VAL A 40 -8.27 -22.91 2.25
CA VAL A 40 -8.98 -22.47 1.05
C VAL A 40 -8.03 -21.78 0.06
N SER A 41 -7.17 -20.88 0.55
CA SER A 41 -6.16 -20.21 -0.29
C SER A 41 -5.18 -21.21 -0.88
N LEU A 42 -4.60 -22.09 -0.07
CA LEU A 42 -3.66 -23.12 -0.54
C LEU A 42 -4.31 -24.09 -1.51
N ALA A 43 -5.57 -24.47 -1.31
CA ALA A 43 -6.29 -25.34 -2.23
C ALA A 43 -6.41 -24.73 -3.63
N GLY A 44 -6.57 -23.40 -3.72
CA GLY A 44 -6.59 -22.68 -4.99
C GLY A 44 -5.21 -22.58 -5.66
N LEU A 45 -4.13 -22.59 -4.88
CA LEU A 45 -2.76 -22.50 -5.40
C LEU A 45 -2.11 -23.87 -5.66
N ARG A 46 -2.67 -24.93 -5.09
CA ARG A 46 -2.11 -26.28 -5.15
C ARG A 46 -2.06 -26.79 -6.58
N GLY A 47 -0.90 -27.28 -6.99
CA GLY A 47 -0.68 -27.82 -8.33
C GLY A 47 -0.17 -26.80 -9.34
N MET A 48 -0.02 -25.53 -8.96
CA MET A 48 0.77 -24.59 -9.74
C MET A 48 2.23 -25.01 -9.74
N THR A 49 2.81 -25.06 -10.93
CA THR A 49 4.25 -25.27 -11.10
C THR A 49 4.98 -23.94 -10.91
N GLY A 50 6.29 -23.98 -10.68
CA GLY A 50 7.13 -22.78 -10.54
C GLY A 50 7.29 -22.25 -9.12
N PHE A 51 6.57 -22.80 -8.15
CA PHE A 51 6.70 -22.44 -6.73
C PHE A 51 6.90 -23.67 -5.85
N THR A 52 7.75 -23.52 -4.83
CA THR A 52 7.86 -24.41 -3.68
C THR A 52 6.78 -24.09 -2.64
N ASP A 53 6.49 -25.02 -1.73
CA ASP A 53 5.47 -24.80 -0.68
C ASP A 53 5.70 -23.51 0.15
N PRO A 54 6.94 -23.16 0.58
CA PRO A 54 7.19 -21.89 1.25
C PRO A 54 6.93 -20.66 0.37
N GLU A 55 7.18 -20.76 -0.93
CA GLU A 55 6.89 -19.68 -1.86
C GLU A 55 5.37 -19.52 -2.07
N LEU A 56 4.60 -20.61 -2.09
CA LEU A 56 3.13 -20.53 -2.13
C LEU A 56 2.56 -19.79 -0.90
N ILE A 57 3.11 -20.04 0.29
CA ILE A 57 2.76 -19.28 1.49
C ILE A 57 3.15 -17.80 1.34
N SER A 58 4.31 -17.53 0.74
CA SER A 58 4.78 -16.16 0.51
C SER A 58 3.88 -15.39 -0.46
N VAL A 59 3.33 -16.05 -1.49
CA VAL A 59 2.33 -15.46 -2.39
C VAL A 59 1.09 -15.02 -1.61
N ILE A 60 0.56 -15.88 -0.74
CA ILE A 60 -0.61 -15.57 0.10
C ILE A 60 -0.32 -14.37 1.00
N ILE A 61 0.82 -14.39 1.71
CA ILE A 61 1.22 -13.32 2.62
C ILE A 61 1.39 -12.01 1.86
N ALA A 62 2.01 -12.03 0.67
CA ALA A 62 2.23 -10.83 -0.13
C ALA A 62 0.90 -10.19 -0.56
N LEU A 63 -0.02 -10.97 -1.14
CA LEU A 63 -1.34 -10.48 -1.57
C LEU A 63 -2.14 -9.96 -0.38
N GLN A 64 -2.18 -10.70 0.73
CA GLN A 64 -2.90 -10.27 1.93
C GLN A 64 -2.31 -8.98 2.51
N SER A 65 -0.98 -8.86 2.55
CA SER A 65 -0.30 -7.68 3.10
C SER A 65 -0.53 -6.45 2.23
N PHE A 66 -0.50 -6.60 0.90
CA PHE A 66 -0.83 -5.54 -0.03
C PHE A 66 -2.28 -5.05 0.15
N ALA A 67 -3.25 -5.98 0.11
CA ALA A 67 -4.66 -5.64 0.29
C ALA A 67 -4.95 -5.00 1.64
N THR A 68 -4.34 -5.52 2.71
CA THR A 68 -4.48 -4.95 4.06
C THR A 68 -3.86 -3.55 4.15
N GLY A 69 -2.72 -3.32 3.47
CA GLY A 69 -2.07 -2.02 3.42
C GLY A 69 -2.93 -0.95 2.77
N ILE A 70 -3.48 -1.24 1.58
CA ILE A 70 -4.37 -0.29 0.89
C ILE A 70 -5.67 -0.09 1.67
N ALA A 71 -6.31 -1.16 2.16
CA ALA A 71 -7.53 -1.03 2.96
C ALA A 71 -7.32 -0.20 4.23
N ARG A 72 -6.14 -0.29 4.86
CA ARG A 72 -5.79 0.54 6.00
C ARG A 72 -5.67 2.01 5.62
N MET A 73 -5.07 2.33 4.48
CA MET A 73 -4.99 3.73 3.99
C MET A 73 -6.37 4.32 3.75
N GLU A 74 -7.30 3.55 3.19
CA GLU A 74 -8.70 3.97 2.98
C GLU A 74 -9.43 4.24 4.29
N VAL A 75 -9.27 3.35 5.27
CA VAL A 75 -9.84 3.54 6.62
C VAL A 75 -9.26 4.80 7.28
N GLU A 76 -7.94 4.98 7.25
CA GLU A 76 -7.28 6.17 7.82
C GLU A 76 -7.74 7.46 7.13
N THR A 77 -7.96 7.41 5.81
CA THR A 77 -8.47 8.54 5.03
C THR A 77 -9.92 8.88 5.42
N THR A 78 -10.76 7.85 5.61
CA THR A 78 -12.15 8.02 6.03
C THR A 78 -12.25 8.58 7.44
N GLU A 79 -11.47 8.03 8.38
CA GLU A 79 -11.40 8.53 9.77
C GLU A 79 -10.93 10.00 9.82
N ALA A 80 -9.93 10.36 9.01
CA ALA A 80 -9.47 11.75 8.92
C ALA A 80 -10.57 12.71 8.38
N ALA A 81 -11.37 12.26 7.42
CA ALA A 81 -12.51 13.04 6.91
C ALA A 81 -13.59 13.24 8.00
N GLU A 82 -13.89 12.20 8.77
CA GLU A 82 -14.83 12.28 9.90
C GLU A 82 -14.35 13.23 11.01
N GLU A 83 -13.05 13.19 11.34
CA GLU A 83 -12.46 14.05 12.38
C GLU A 83 -12.36 15.53 11.96
N THR A 84 -12.02 15.79 10.69
CA THR A 84 -11.82 17.15 10.19
C THR A 84 -13.10 17.81 9.66
N GLY A 85 -14.12 17.00 9.33
CA GLY A 85 -15.34 17.46 8.66
C GLY A 85 -15.12 17.92 7.22
N LEU A 86 -13.95 17.65 6.64
CA LEU A 86 -13.62 17.93 5.24
C LEU A 86 -13.74 16.64 4.44
N ASP A 87 -14.46 16.69 3.32
CA ASP A 87 -14.44 15.59 2.37
C ASP A 87 -13.09 15.51 1.62
N HIS A 88 -12.85 14.36 0.98
CA HIS A 88 -11.58 14.03 0.36
C HIS A 88 -11.22 14.97 -0.80
N GLU A 89 -12.19 15.32 -1.65
CA GLU A 89 -12.01 16.26 -2.76
C GLU A 89 -11.61 17.65 -2.25
N SER A 90 -12.32 18.15 -1.24
CA SER A 90 -12.00 19.45 -0.61
C SER A 90 -10.63 19.46 0.05
N PHE A 91 -10.24 18.35 0.68
CA PHE A 91 -8.91 18.20 1.25
C PHE A 91 -7.82 18.36 0.17
N TRP A 92 -7.91 17.62 -0.94
CA TRP A 92 -6.93 17.68 -2.03
C TRP A 92 -6.94 19.03 -2.76
N ALA A 93 -8.11 19.62 -3.00
CA ALA A 93 -8.23 20.97 -3.56
C ALA A 93 -7.52 22.02 -2.67
N GLY A 94 -7.57 21.83 -1.34
CA GLY A 94 -6.81 22.65 -0.39
C GLY A 94 -5.29 22.45 -0.44
N GLN A 95 -4.81 21.26 -0.81
CA GLN A 95 -3.37 20.96 -0.93
C GLN A 95 -2.76 21.45 -2.24
N GLN A 96 -3.54 21.55 -3.32
CA GLN A 96 -3.04 21.91 -4.64
C GLN A 96 -2.16 23.19 -4.65
N PRO A 97 -2.55 24.34 -4.06
CA PRO A 97 -1.71 25.53 -4.06
C PRO A 97 -0.40 25.39 -3.27
N TYR A 98 -0.34 24.46 -2.31
CA TYR A 98 0.90 24.14 -1.61
C TYR A 98 1.83 23.31 -2.51
N LEU A 99 1.29 22.29 -3.18
CA LEU A 99 2.04 21.47 -4.14
C LEU A 99 2.59 22.31 -5.30
N GLU A 100 1.78 23.20 -5.88
CA GLU A 100 2.20 24.11 -6.95
C GLU A 100 3.39 24.98 -6.52
N ARG A 101 3.34 25.57 -5.32
CA ARG A 101 4.45 26.37 -4.76
C ARG A 101 5.68 25.52 -4.50
N ALA A 102 5.51 24.30 -3.99
CA ALA A 102 6.61 23.37 -3.77
C ALA A 102 7.28 23.00 -5.10
N MET A 103 6.52 22.68 -6.15
CA MET A 103 7.08 22.34 -7.47
C MET A 103 7.77 23.54 -8.12
N ALA A 104 7.22 24.76 -7.97
CA ALA A 104 7.82 25.99 -8.48
C ALA A 104 9.11 26.42 -7.74
N SER A 105 9.39 25.87 -6.55
CA SER A 105 10.55 26.25 -5.75
C SER A 105 11.90 25.85 -6.36
N GLY A 106 11.91 24.92 -7.32
CA GLY A 106 13.13 24.34 -7.88
C GLY A 106 13.84 23.32 -6.97
N VAL A 107 13.32 23.07 -5.75
CA VAL A 107 13.88 22.10 -4.80
C VAL A 107 13.51 20.65 -5.16
N TYR A 108 12.39 20.45 -5.86
CA TYR A 108 11.86 19.14 -6.20
C TYR A 108 11.78 18.89 -7.72
N PRO A 109 12.91 18.90 -8.44
CA PRO A 109 12.92 18.87 -9.91
C PRO A 109 12.31 17.58 -10.49
N VAL A 110 12.39 16.45 -9.79
CA VAL A 110 11.79 15.18 -10.24
C VAL A 110 10.27 15.25 -10.15
N MET A 111 9.72 15.69 -9.02
CA MET A 111 8.27 15.80 -8.83
C MET A 111 7.66 16.86 -9.76
N ALA A 112 8.36 17.97 -9.95
CA ALA A 112 7.95 19.04 -10.86
C ALA A 112 7.97 18.62 -12.35
N GLY A 113 8.63 17.50 -12.68
CA GLY A 113 8.66 16.93 -14.03
C GLY A 113 7.61 15.86 -14.29
N LEU A 114 6.79 15.51 -13.30
CA LEU A 114 5.69 14.56 -13.46
C LEU A 114 4.51 15.20 -14.21
N ALA A 115 3.62 14.39 -14.75
CA ALA A 115 2.41 14.88 -15.40
C ALA A 115 1.47 15.57 -14.39
N ASP A 116 0.70 16.56 -14.82
CA ASP A 116 -0.16 17.36 -13.94
C ASP A 116 -1.20 16.51 -13.18
N ASP A 117 -1.60 15.38 -13.75
CA ASP A 117 -2.58 14.43 -13.19
C ASP A 117 -1.94 13.34 -12.29
N THR A 118 -0.63 13.38 -12.06
CA THR A 118 0.09 12.32 -11.32
C THR A 118 -0.39 12.15 -9.88
N PHE A 119 -0.92 13.21 -9.27
CA PHE A 119 -1.44 13.19 -7.89
C PHE A 119 -2.98 13.14 -7.86
N ASN A 120 -3.62 12.72 -8.94
CA ASN A 120 -5.06 12.49 -8.95
C ASN A 120 -5.42 11.38 -7.94
N TYR A 121 -6.28 11.70 -6.99
CA TYR A 121 -6.74 10.78 -5.96
C TYR A 121 -7.73 9.72 -6.48
N GLU A 122 -8.26 9.88 -7.70
CA GLU A 122 -9.18 8.93 -8.32
C GLU A 122 -8.48 7.69 -8.90
N PHE A 123 -7.14 7.66 -8.93
CA PHE A 123 -6.40 6.53 -9.47
C PHE A 123 -6.53 5.30 -8.57
N ASP A 124 -6.98 4.17 -9.12
CA ASP A 124 -7.13 2.92 -8.38
C ASP A 124 -5.76 2.24 -8.17
N HIS A 125 -5.09 2.63 -7.09
CA HIS A 125 -3.82 2.04 -6.68
C HIS A 125 -3.96 0.58 -6.23
N PHE A 126 -5.15 0.13 -5.81
CA PHE A 126 -5.39 -1.26 -5.44
C PHE A 126 -5.40 -2.15 -6.67
N GLU A 127 -6.24 -1.84 -7.66
CA GLU A 127 -6.37 -2.60 -8.90
C GLU A 127 -5.03 -2.65 -9.63
N PHE A 128 -4.38 -1.49 -9.83
CA PHE A 128 -3.09 -1.43 -10.49
C PHE A 128 -2.04 -2.30 -9.79
N GLY A 129 -1.91 -2.20 -8.46
CA GLY A 129 -0.91 -2.96 -7.72
C GLY A 129 -1.22 -4.46 -7.72
N LEU A 130 -2.48 -4.84 -7.58
CA LEU A 130 -2.92 -6.24 -7.62
C LEU A 130 -2.60 -6.88 -8.98
N GLU A 131 -2.95 -6.22 -10.07
CA GLU A 131 -2.64 -6.71 -11.41
C GLU A 131 -1.13 -6.92 -11.59
N ARG A 132 -0.30 -5.93 -11.22
CA ARG A 132 1.15 -6.05 -11.38
C ARG A 132 1.75 -7.18 -10.54
N MET A 133 1.19 -7.46 -9.36
CA MET A 133 1.59 -8.60 -8.54
C MET A 133 1.19 -9.93 -9.21
N LEU A 134 -0.03 -10.02 -9.73
CA LEU A 134 -0.51 -11.21 -10.43
C LEU A 134 0.28 -11.48 -11.72
N ASP A 135 0.56 -10.45 -12.51
CA ASP A 135 1.43 -10.53 -13.70
C ASP A 135 2.82 -11.10 -13.34
N GLY A 136 3.39 -10.64 -12.22
CA GLY A 136 4.67 -11.13 -11.73
C GLY A 136 4.64 -12.61 -11.31
N PHE A 137 3.54 -13.07 -10.71
CA PHE A 137 3.35 -14.49 -10.37
C PHE A 137 3.09 -15.35 -11.60
N GLU A 138 2.37 -14.85 -12.60
CA GLU A 138 2.12 -15.56 -13.86
C GLU A 138 3.43 -15.93 -14.57
N VAL A 139 4.41 -15.03 -14.60
CA VAL A 139 5.75 -15.31 -15.16
C VAL A 139 6.40 -16.49 -14.45
N ARG A 140 6.32 -16.56 -13.12
CA ARG A 140 6.90 -17.65 -12.32
C ARG A 140 6.22 -18.99 -12.60
N VAL A 141 4.90 -18.99 -12.81
CA VAL A 141 4.16 -20.18 -13.23
C VAL A 141 4.60 -20.63 -14.63
N ALA A 142 4.67 -19.71 -15.59
CA ALA A 142 5.07 -20.01 -16.95
C ALA A 142 6.48 -20.62 -17.04
N ASP A 143 7.44 -20.10 -16.26
CA ASP A 143 8.79 -20.66 -16.14
C ASP A 143 8.78 -22.09 -15.58
N GLY A 144 7.93 -22.34 -14.57
CA GLY A 144 7.75 -23.67 -13.98
C GLY A 144 7.21 -24.70 -14.98
N GLU A 145 6.20 -24.31 -15.77
CA GLU A 145 5.63 -25.18 -16.79
C GLU A 145 6.62 -25.44 -17.94
N ALA A 146 7.41 -24.44 -18.31
CA ALA A 146 8.44 -24.59 -19.33
C ALA A 146 9.52 -25.58 -18.89
N GLY A 147 9.90 -25.57 -17.60
CA GLY A 147 10.78 -26.58 -17.01
C GLY A 147 10.18 -27.98 -17.06
N ALA A 148 8.92 -28.13 -16.63
CA ALA A 148 8.25 -29.43 -16.58
C ALA A 148 8.01 -30.08 -17.97
N ARG A 149 7.91 -29.28 -19.05
CA ARG A 149 7.79 -29.79 -20.43
C ARG A 149 9.11 -30.28 -21.04
N GLN A 150 10.24 -29.92 -20.44
CA GLN A 150 11.57 -30.30 -20.92
C GLN A 150 12.09 -31.60 -20.27
N GLU A 151 11.40 -32.10 -19.25
CA GLU A 151 11.67 -33.37 -18.54
C GLU A 151 10.81 -34.53 -19.06
#